data_AF-G9KAU8-F1
#
_entry.id   AF-G9KAU8-F1
#
_cell.length_a   1.000
_cell.length_b   1.000
_cell.length_c   1.000
_cell.angle_alpha   90.00
_cell.angle_beta   90.00
_cell.angle_gamma   90.00
#
_symmetry.space_group_name_H-M   'P 1'
#
loop_
_entity.id
_entity.type
_entity.pdbx_description
1 polymer ?
#
loop_
_entity_poly.entity_id
_entity_poly.type
_entity_poly.pdbx_seq_one_letter_code
_entity_poly.pdbx_strand_id
1 'polypeptide(L)' 'EDLEFHGVMRFYFQDKAAGNFATKCIRVSSTATTQDVIETLAEKFRPDMRMLSSPKYSLYEVHVSGEERRLDIDE' A
#
# COMPACT_ATOMS: atom_id res chain seq x y z
N GLU A 1 19.68 17.36 12.58
CA GLU A 1 19.43 15.98 12.16
C GLU A 1 18.00 15.90 11.69
N ASP A 2 17.79 15.46 10.46
CA ASP A 2 16.44 15.12 10.02
C ASP A 2 16.03 13.84 10.76
N LEU A 3 14.92 13.90 11.49
CA LEU A 3 14.36 12.78 12.28
C LEU A 3 13.72 11.70 11.36
N GLU A 4 14.23 11.57 10.14
CA GLU A 4 13.77 10.60 9.17
C GLU A 4 14.26 9.20 9.55
N PHE A 5 13.34 8.25 9.65
CA PHE A 5 13.65 6.86 9.92
C PHE A 5 12.92 5.94 8.96
N HIS A 6 13.36 4.69 8.89
CA HIS A 6 12.80 3.70 7.98
C HIS A 6 12.33 2.47 8.74
N GLY A 7 11.08 2.07 8.53
CA GLY A 7 10.48 0.86 9.07
C GLY A 7 10.23 -0.19 7.99
N VAL A 8 10.02 -1.46 8.38
CA VAL A 8 9.49 -2.48 7.46
C VAL A 8 8.03 -2.72 7.79
N MET A 9 7.16 -2.53 6.81
CA MET A 9 5.72 -2.70 6.93
C MET A 9 5.25 -3.84 6.04
N ARG A 10 4.26 -4.60 6.51
CA ARG A 10 3.63 -5.71 5.78
C ARG A 10 2.27 -5.27 5.25
N PHE A 11 2.08 -5.44 3.94
CA PHE A 11 0.85 -5.09 3.24
C PHE A 11 0.18 -6.34 2.68
N TYR A 12 -1.14 -6.34 2.73
CA TYR A 12 -2.01 -7.38 2.17
C TYR A 12 -2.82 -6.77 1.04
N PHE A 13 -2.70 -7.35 -0.15
CA PHE A 13 -3.48 -6.98 -1.31
C PHE A 13 -4.67 -7.94 -1.43
N GLN A 14 -5.88 -7.37 -1.46
CA GLN A 14 -7.11 -8.12 -1.68
C GLN A 14 -7.71 -7.72 -3.03
N ASP A 15 -7.57 -8.57 -4.03
CA ASP A 15 -8.26 -8.42 -5.30
C ASP A 15 -9.68 -9.00 -5.15
N LYS A 16 -10.66 -8.13 -4.85
CA LYS A 16 -12.06 -8.56 -4.66
C LYS A 16 -12.67 -9.18 -5.92
N ALA A 17 -12.15 -8.85 -7.12
CA ALA A 17 -12.66 -9.37 -8.38
C ALA A 17 -12.04 -10.73 -8.73
N ALA A 18 -10.73 -10.89 -8.51
CA ALA A 18 -10.01 -12.11 -8.87
C ALA A 18 -9.87 -13.12 -7.72
N GLY A 19 -10.26 -12.75 -6.49
CA GLY A 19 -10.05 -13.58 -5.29
C GLY A 19 -8.57 -13.80 -4.95
N ASN A 20 -7.68 -12.99 -5.53
CA ASN A 20 -6.23 -13.13 -5.34
C ASN A 20 -5.79 -12.37 -4.09
N PHE A 21 -5.03 -13.06 -3.24
CA PHE A 21 -4.44 -12.50 -2.03
C PHE A 21 -2.93 -12.54 -2.17
N ALA A 22 -2.29 -11.40 -1.97
CA ALA A 22 -0.85 -11.32 -2.02
C ALA A 22 -0.30 -10.47 -0.87
N THR A 23 0.87 -10.84 -0.37
CA THR A 23 1.52 -10.15 0.74
C THR A 23 2.88 -9.63 0.31
N LYS A 24 3.19 -8.37 0.65
CA LYS A 24 4.51 -7.77 0.43
C LYS A 24 4.97 -7.07 1.70
N CYS A 25 6.25 -7.21 2.01
CA CYS A 25 6.91 -6.37 2.99
C CYS A 25 7.78 -5.36 2.25
N ILE A 26 7.67 -4.08 2.58
CA ILE A 26 8.51 -3.02 2.01
C ILE A 26 9.11 -2.18 3.14
N ARG A 27 10.27 -1.60 2.84
CA ARG A 27 10.84 -0.55 3.69
C ARG A 27 10.13 0.76 3.37
N VAL A 28 9.64 1.46 4.39
CA VAL A 28 8.88 2.71 4.27
C VAL A 28 9.59 3.77 5.09
N SER A 29 9.76 4.97 4.53
CA SER A 29 10.28 6.13 5.27
C SER A 29 9.18 6.73 6.15
N SER A 30 9.54 7.31 7.29
CA SER A 30 8.62 8.06 8.16
C SER A 30 8.02 9.31 7.50
N THR A 31 8.54 9.71 6.34
CA THR A 31 8.07 10.85 5.54
C THR A 31 7.35 10.43 4.26
N ALA A 32 7.25 9.12 3.98
CA ALA A 32 6.56 8.62 2.80
C ALA A 32 5.05 8.76 2.97
N THR A 33 4.38 9.30 1.96
CA THR A 33 2.92 9.42 1.94
C THR A 33 2.27 8.09 1.58
N THR A 34 0.98 7.97 1.89
CA THR A 34 0.15 6.87 1.44
C THR A 34 0.16 6.71 -0.08
N GLN A 35 0.20 7.80 -0.85
CA GLN A 35 0.34 7.77 -2.30
C GLN A 35 1.67 7.10 -2.74
N ASP A 36 2.80 7.46 -2.13
CA ASP A 36 4.11 6.87 -2.42
C ASP A 36 4.11 5.35 -2.17
N VAL A 37 3.48 4.94 -1.06
CA VAL A 37 3.34 3.53 -0.68
C VAL A 37 2.47 2.78 -1.69
N ILE A 38 1.34 3.34 -2.09
CA ILE A 38 0.44 2.75 -3.09
C ILE A 38 1.18 2.53 -4.41
N GLU A 39 1.93 3.52 -4.90
CA GLU A 39 2.68 3.41 -6.15
C GLU A 39 3.76 2.33 -6.07
N THR A 40 4.50 2.29 -4.96
CA THR A 40 5.51 1.26 -4.69
C THR A 40 4.90 -0.16 -4.68
N LEU A 41 3.73 -0.32 -4.06
CA LEU A 41 3.04 -1.61 -4.00
C LEU A 41 2.47 -2.00 -5.35
N ALA A 42 1.89 -1.06 -6.11
CA ALA A 42 1.35 -1.32 -7.45
C ALA A 42 2.43 -1.91 -8.37
N GLU A 43 3.64 -1.35 -8.34
CA GLU A 43 4.79 -1.87 -9.10
C GLU A 43 5.18 -3.29 -8.67
N LYS A 44 5.10 -3.60 -7.37
CA LYS A 44 5.48 -4.92 -6.85
C LYS A 44 4.41 -5.99 -7.02
N PHE A 45 3.14 -5.61 -7.12
CA PHE A 45 2.04 -6.56 -7.28
C PHE A 45 1.70 -6.83 -8.75
N ARG A 46 1.65 -5.80 -9.60
CA ARG A 46 1.31 -5.94 -11.02
C ARG A 46 2.02 -4.88 -11.88
N PRO A 47 3.32 -5.06 -12.17
CA PRO A 47 4.07 -4.11 -13.00
C PRO A 47 3.46 -3.96 -14.40
N ASP A 48 2.89 -5.04 -14.95
CA ASP A 48 2.35 -5.09 -16.32
C ASP A 48 1.02 -4.32 -16.50
N MET A 49 0.28 -4.04 -15.43
CA MET A 49 -1.04 -3.40 -15.53
C MET A 49 -0.98 -1.87 -15.72
N ARG A 50 0.13 -1.21 -15.37
CA ARG A 50 0.29 0.25 -15.53
C ARG A 50 0.08 0.71 -16.97
N MET A 51 0.38 -0.15 -17.95
CA MET A 51 0.26 0.17 -19.38
C MET A 51 -1.16 -0.01 -19.94
N LEU A 52 -2.05 -0.68 -19.20
CA LEU A 52 -3.38 -1.08 -19.67
C LEU A 52 -4.52 -0.40 -18.90
N SER A 53 -4.24 0.07 -17.67
CA SER A 53 -5.17 0.84 -16.86
C SER A 53 -4.42 1.62 -15.79
N SER A 54 -4.99 2.74 -15.31
CA SER A 54 -4.55 3.38 -14.06
C SER A 54 -5.42 2.85 -12.92
N PRO A 55 -5.12 1.66 -12.34
CA PRO A 55 -5.92 1.13 -11.26
C PRO A 55 -5.91 2.11 -10.09
N LYS A 56 -7.10 2.50 -9.63
CA LYS A 56 -7.26 3.32 -8.43
C LYS A 56 -7.20 2.41 -7.22
N TYR A 57 -6.06 2.39 -6.55
CA TYR A 57 -5.90 1.69 -5.28
C TYR A 57 -6.25 2.62 -4.10
N SER A 58 -6.49 2.02 -2.95
CA SER A 58 -6.70 2.72 -1.69
C SER A 58 -6.11 1.88 -0.59
N LEU A 59 -5.48 2.52 0.39
CA LEU A 59 -4.83 1.84 1.50
C LEU A 59 -5.73 1.90 2.73
N TYR A 60 -5.79 0.78 3.45
CA TYR A 60 -6.60 0.64 4.64
C TYR A 60 -5.73 0.10 5.77
N GLU A 61 -5.87 0.70 6.94
CA GLU A 61 -5.44 0.07 8.19
C GLU A 61 -6.59 -0.78 8.73
N VAL A 62 -6.27 -2.01 9.15
CA VAL A 62 -7.24 -2.97 9.68
C VAL A 62 -6.84 -3.28 11.11
N HIS A 63 -7.72 -2.93 12.05
CA HIS A 63 -7.50 -3.15 13.47
C HIS A 63 -7.96 -4.55 13.87
N VAL A 64 -7.41 -5.07 14.98
CA VAL A 64 -7.80 -6.37 15.53
C VAL A 64 -9.28 -6.44 15.94
N SER A 65 -9.90 -5.27 16.17
CA SER A 65 -11.35 -5.13 16.38
C SER A 65 -12.18 -5.49 15.13
N GLY A 66 -11.55 -5.57 13.97
CA GLY A 66 -12.21 -5.71 12.66
C GLY A 66 -12.61 -4.38 12.03
N GLU A 67 -12.31 -3.25 12.68
CA GLU A 67 -12.53 -1.93 12.11
C GLU A 67 -11.49 -1.65 11.03
N GLU A 68 -11.97 -1.14 9.89
CA GLU A 68 -11.14 -0.74 8.75
C GLU A 68 -11.23 0.78 8.60
N ARG A 69 -10.07 1.45 8.51
CA ARG A 69 -9.99 2.88 8.20
C ARG A 69 -9.21 3.07 6.92
N ARG A 70 -9.78 3.83 5.98
CA ARG A 70 -9.08 4.28 4.78
C ARG A 70 -8.12 5.41 5.14
N LEU A 71 -6.87 5.29 4.69
CA LEU A 71 -5.85 6.34 4.82
C LEU A 71 -6.05 7.43 3.74
N ASP A 72 -5.77 8.67 4.11
CA ASP A 72 -5.74 9.79 3.15
C ASP A 72 -4.49 9.68 2.25
N ILE A 73 -4.47 10.36 1.11
CA ILE A 73 -3.34 10.24 0.16
C ILE A 73 -2.06 10.88 0.68
N ASP A 74 -2.18 11.91 1.53
CA ASP A 74 -1.07 12.71 2.04
C ASP A 74 -0.66 12.33 3.49
N GLU A 75 -1.35 11.37 4.11
CA GLU A 75 -0.98 10.76 5.40
C GLU A 75 0.24 9.85 5.25
#